data_AF-A0A196SFS8-F1
#
_entry.id   AF-A0A196SFS8-F1
#
_cell.length_a   1.000
_cell.length_b   1.000
_cell.length_c   1.000
_cell.angle_alpha   90.00
_cell.angle_beta   90.00
_cell.angle_gamma   90.00
#
_symmetry.space_group_name_H-M   'P 1'
#
loop_
_entity.id
_entity.type
_entity.pdbx_description
1 polymer ?
#
loop_
_entity_poly.entity_id
_entity_poly.type
_entity_poly.pdbx_seq_one_letter_code
_entity_poly.pdbx_strand_id
1 'polypeptide(L)'
;MTWIEWFCSLHGNEGVCIVPQDFICDQFNLTGLRKTIDNYEDAFDVLTGRIQNDKKIDKIAKSVIELYSILHQRFVASDEGLECVKSKYDDHVYGVCPRYYCNECHLLPVGLSNEPGRHIVKYYCPCCKDIYVPSDKRESTLDGCFFGPSFPMEFLIHYPECVPREPIRVYEPKLYGFSIHEESKAFRQGRFDDTVTKQRKRVEESDDDV
;
A
#
# COMPACT_ATOMS: atom_id res chain seq x y z
N MET A 1 -22.32 -0.08 15.66
CA MET A 1 -21.26 -0.18 14.65
C MET A 1 -21.11 1.20 14.03
N THR A 2 -19.93 1.81 14.13
CA THR A 2 -19.61 3.08 13.48
C THR A 2 -19.40 2.88 11.97
N TRP A 3 -19.39 3.98 11.19
CA TRP A 3 -19.06 3.89 9.76
C TRP A 3 -17.67 3.28 9.53
N ILE A 4 -16.70 3.61 10.39
CA ILE A 4 -15.33 3.09 10.31
C ILE A 4 -15.29 1.59 10.56
N GLU A 5 -15.92 1.12 11.64
CA GLU A 5 -16.00 -0.31 11.96
C GLU A 5 -16.69 -1.09 10.82
N TRP A 6 -17.76 -0.53 10.27
CA TRP A 6 -18.44 -1.10 9.11
C TRP A 6 -17.51 -1.16 7.89
N PHE A 7 -16.84 -0.05 7.54
CA PHE A 7 -15.95 0.02 6.38
C PHE A 7 -14.79 -0.98 6.48
N CYS A 8 -14.15 -1.08 7.65
CA CYS A 8 -13.06 -2.03 7.90
C CYS A 8 -13.54 -3.50 7.94
N SER A 9 -14.83 -3.75 8.16
CA SER A 9 -15.40 -5.10 8.12
C SER A 9 -15.76 -5.59 6.72
N LEU A 10 -15.72 -4.70 5.71
CA LEU A 10 -16.01 -5.07 4.33
C LEU A 10 -14.92 -5.98 3.77
N HIS A 11 -15.33 -6.94 2.96
CA HIS A 11 -14.41 -7.77 2.21
C HIS A 11 -13.54 -6.90 1.30
N GLY A 12 -12.23 -7.13 1.33
CA GLY A 12 -11.23 -6.33 0.61
C GLY A 12 -10.60 -5.20 1.42
N ASN A 13 -11.12 -4.92 2.62
CA ASN A 13 -10.63 -3.88 3.54
C ASN A 13 -9.96 -4.45 4.78
N GLU A 14 -9.67 -5.76 4.83
CA GLU A 14 -9.12 -6.46 5.98
C GLU A 14 -7.77 -5.86 6.42
N GLY A 15 -7.00 -5.31 5.46
CA GLY A 15 -5.72 -4.64 5.71
C GLY A 15 -5.82 -3.25 6.35
N VAL A 16 -7.01 -2.64 6.38
CA VAL A 16 -7.24 -1.29 6.93
C VAL A 16 -7.36 -1.36 8.45
N CYS A 17 -6.70 -0.45 9.14
CA CYS A 17 -6.82 -0.23 10.58
C CYS A 17 -8.04 0.62 10.92
N ILE A 18 -8.67 0.36 12.07
CA ILE A 18 -9.72 1.21 12.61
C ILE A 18 -9.03 2.42 13.25
N VAL A 19 -9.17 3.60 12.63
CA VAL A 19 -8.56 4.82 13.17
C VAL A 19 -9.35 5.29 14.41
N PRO A 20 -8.68 5.53 15.56
CA PRO A 20 -9.31 6.05 16.76
C PRO A 20 -9.99 7.41 16.58
N GLN A 21 -11.07 7.65 17.33
CA GLN A 21 -11.86 8.89 17.21
C GLN A 21 -11.10 10.13 17.68
N ASP A 22 -10.26 10.00 18.69
CA ASP A 22 -9.37 11.05 19.18
C ASP A 22 -8.33 11.44 18.12
N PHE A 23 -7.74 10.47 17.39
CA PHE A 23 -6.87 10.76 16.26
C PHE A 23 -7.58 11.56 15.16
N ILE A 24 -8.83 11.17 14.82
CA ILE A 24 -9.64 11.86 13.80
C ILE A 24 -10.03 13.27 14.24
N CYS A 25 -10.33 13.45 15.53
CA CYS A 25 -10.78 14.74 16.06
C CYS A 25 -9.63 15.73 16.33
N ASP A 26 -8.37 15.28 16.31
CA ASP A 26 -7.21 16.16 16.47
C ASP A 26 -7.04 17.06 15.23
N GLN A 27 -7.06 18.39 15.47
CA GLN A 27 -6.90 19.40 14.44
C GLN A 27 -5.56 19.30 13.69
N PHE A 28 -4.49 18.85 14.36
CA PHE A 28 -3.20 18.69 13.73
C PHE A 28 -3.29 17.66 12.58
N ASN A 29 -3.95 16.54 12.83
CA ASN A 29 -4.17 15.44 11.87
C ASN A 29 -5.14 15.81 10.75
N LEU A 30 -5.89 16.91 10.86
CA LEU A 30 -6.83 17.41 9.85
C LEU A 30 -6.23 18.53 8.98
N THR A 31 -5.00 18.95 9.24
CA THR A 31 -4.36 20.07 8.56
C THR A 31 -4.37 19.88 7.04
N GLY A 32 -4.89 20.89 6.33
CA GLY A 32 -4.99 20.94 4.87
C GLY A 32 -6.22 20.26 4.26
N LEU A 33 -6.86 19.31 4.96
CA LEU A 33 -7.88 18.43 4.36
C LEU A 33 -9.17 19.15 3.98
N ARG A 34 -9.55 20.18 4.73
CA ARG A 34 -10.76 20.99 4.48
C ARG A 34 -10.81 21.63 3.09
N LYS A 35 -9.65 21.90 2.49
CA LYS A 35 -9.56 22.50 1.15
C LYS A 35 -9.47 21.47 0.03
N THR A 36 -9.10 20.23 0.37
CA THR A 36 -8.83 19.15 -0.58
C THR A 36 -10.05 18.26 -0.80
N ILE A 37 -10.87 18.08 0.24
CA ILE A 37 -12.00 17.14 0.23
C ILE A 37 -13.31 17.87 -0.05
N ASP A 38 -14.03 17.42 -1.09
CA ASP A 38 -15.39 17.84 -1.37
C ASP A 38 -16.32 17.43 -0.22
N ASN A 39 -17.31 18.26 0.14
CA ASN A 39 -18.24 17.98 1.24
C ASN A 39 -17.55 17.65 2.59
N TYR A 40 -16.36 18.22 2.84
CA TYR A 40 -15.54 17.93 4.03
C TYR A 40 -16.32 17.89 5.35
N GLU A 41 -17.15 18.90 5.64
CA GLU A 41 -17.89 18.97 6.91
C GLU A 41 -18.82 17.78 7.10
N ASP A 42 -19.58 17.43 6.06
CA ASP A 42 -20.48 16.27 6.10
C ASP A 42 -19.68 14.96 6.18
N ALA A 43 -18.56 14.86 5.45
CA ALA A 43 -17.70 13.68 5.49
C ALA A 43 -17.09 13.47 6.89
N PHE A 44 -16.60 14.53 7.51
CA PHE A 44 -16.08 14.53 8.87
C PHE A 44 -17.16 14.17 9.90
N ASP A 45 -18.38 14.70 9.75
CA ASP A 45 -19.51 14.38 10.61
C ASP A 45 -19.95 12.90 10.45
N VAL A 46 -19.76 12.26 9.30
CA VAL A 46 -19.95 10.81 9.14
C VAL A 46 -18.88 10.04 9.91
N LEU A 47 -17.60 10.39 9.75
CA LEU A 47 -16.48 9.70 10.43
C LEU A 47 -16.55 9.82 11.96
N THR A 48 -17.07 10.94 12.46
CA THR A 48 -17.28 11.17 13.91
C THR A 48 -18.63 10.65 14.41
N GLY A 49 -19.45 10.03 13.54
CA GLY A 49 -20.72 9.42 13.91
C GLY A 49 -21.87 10.40 14.17
N ARG A 50 -21.71 11.70 13.87
CA ARG A 50 -22.76 12.72 13.95
C ARG A 50 -23.81 12.56 12.85
N ILE A 51 -23.40 12.10 11.67
CA ILE A 51 -24.30 11.70 10.58
C ILE A 51 -24.34 10.18 10.49
N GLN A 52 -25.54 9.61 10.65
CA GLN A 52 -25.80 8.16 10.55
C GLN A 52 -26.90 7.82 9.52
N ASN A 53 -27.33 8.80 8.72
CA ASN A 53 -28.38 8.58 7.73
C ASN A 53 -27.78 7.96 6.46
N ASP A 54 -28.06 6.68 6.20
CA ASP A 54 -27.53 5.93 5.06
C ASP A 54 -27.73 6.65 3.71
N LYS A 55 -28.92 7.20 3.45
CA LYS A 55 -29.19 7.93 2.19
C LYS A 55 -28.34 9.20 2.03
N LYS A 56 -27.97 9.85 3.13
CA LYS A 56 -27.06 11.00 3.10
C LYS A 56 -25.64 10.51 2.90
N ILE A 57 -25.23 9.46 3.62
CA ILE A 57 -23.90 8.84 3.52
C ILE A 57 -23.63 8.39 2.08
N ASP A 58 -24.57 7.67 1.45
CA ASP A 58 -24.44 7.18 0.08
C ASP A 58 -24.15 8.30 -0.94
N LYS A 59 -24.74 9.49 -0.74
CA LYS A 59 -24.53 10.65 -1.62
C LYS A 59 -23.14 11.25 -1.52
N ILE A 60 -22.49 11.12 -0.37
CA ILE A 60 -21.16 11.68 -0.07
C ILE A 60 -20.11 10.58 0.15
N ALA A 61 -20.44 9.32 -0.17
CA ALA A 61 -19.62 8.16 0.15
C ALA A 61 -18.18 8.31 -0.37
N LYS A 62 -18.04 8.87 -1.58
CA LYS A 62 -16.73 9.19 -2.16
C LYS A 62 -15.92 10.11 -1.25
N SER A 63 -16.48 11.25 -0.83
CA SER A 63 -15.82 12.21 0.06
C SER A 63 -15.45 11.61 1.42
N VAL A 64 -16.32 10.75 1.97
CA VAL A 64 -16.06 10.06 3.24
C VAL A 64 -14.86 9.12 3.09
N ILE A 65 -14.81 8.34 2.01
CA ILE A 65 -13.69 7.41 1.72
C ILE A 65 -12.39 8.19 1.47
N GLU A 66 -12.43 9.29 0.71
CA GLU A 66 -11.24 10.10 0.44
C GLU A 66 -10.71 10.78 1.69
N LEU A 67 -11.58 11.30 2.57
CA LEU A 67 -11.17 11.84 3.86
C LEU A 67 -10.56 10.75 4.75
N TYR A 68 -11.22 9.58 4.82
CA TYR A 68 -10.78 8.48 5.64
C TYR A 68 -9.44 7.89 5.16
N SER A 69 -9.21 7.83 3.84
CA SER A 69 -7.95 7.31 3.29
C SER A 69 -6.75 8.15 3.70
N ILE A 70 -6.87 9.48 3.65
CA ILE A 70 -5.78 10.39 4.06
C ILE A 70 -5.58 10.36 5.58
N LEU A 71 -6.66 10.28 6.35
CA LEU A 71 -6.57 10.14 7.81
C LEU A 71 -5.90 8.82 8.20
N HIS A 72 -6.29 7.72 7.56
CA HIS A 72 -5.67 6.43 7.77
C HIS A 72 -4.19 6.43 7.37
N GLN A 73 -3.84 7.05 6.24
CA GLN A 73 -2.44 7.22 5.82
C GLN A 73 -1.59 7.92 6.88
N ARG A 74 -2.12 8.97 7.50
CA ARG A 74 -1.45 9.68 8.61
C ARG A 74 -1.37 8.80 9.85
N PHE A 75 -2.46 8.08 10.16
CA PHE A 75 -2.55 7.23 11.33
C PHE A 75 -1.55 6.08 11.30
N VAL A 76 -1.42 5.36 10.19
CA VAL A 76 -0.50 4.21 10.10
C VAL A 76 0.97 4.58 10.27
N ALA A 77 1.33 5.87 10.12
CA ALA A 77 2.66 6.38 10.41
C ALA A 77 2.89 6.81 11.87
N SER A 78 1.86 6.75 12.72
CA SER A 78 1.99 6.95 14.18
C SER A 78 2.36 5.63 14.88
N ASP A 79 2.84 5.70 16.12
CA ASP A 79 3.20 4.50 16.91
C ASP A 79 2.01 3.51 17.03
N GLU A 80 0.82 4.01 17.37
CA GLU A 80 -0.39 3.16 17.50
C GLU A 80 -0.81 2.55 16.16
N GLY A 81 -0.71 3.32 15.07
CA GLY A 81 -1.01 2.81 13.73
C GLY A 81 0.01 1.78 13.25
N LEU A 82 1.29 1.96 13.56
CA LEU A 82 2.36 1.01 13.29
C LEU A 82 2.11 -0.32 14.03
N GLU A 83 1.73 -0.27 15.30
CA GLU A 83 1.35 -1.46 16.08
C GLU A 83 0.14 -2.19 15.47
N CYS A 84 -0.89 -1.44 15.05
CA CYS A 84 -2.05 -2.02 14.37
C CYS A 84 -1.65 -2.75 13.08
N VAL A 85 -0.83 -2.12 12.23
CA VAL A 85 -0.36 -2.77 11.00
C VAL A 85 0.57 -3.93 11.30
N LYS A 86 1.38 -3.86 12.36
CA LYS A 86 2.27 -4.95 12.79
C LYS A 86 1.49 -6.21 13.13
N SER A 87 0.39 -6.10 13.88
CA SER A 87 -0.49 -7.23 14.16
C SER A 87 -1.01 -7.87 12.86
N LYS A 88 -1.51 -7.05 11.92
CA LYS A 88 -2.01 -7.53 10.62
C LYS A 88 -0.91 -8.15 9.75
N TYR A 89 0.30 -7.62 9.82
CA TYR A 89 1.48 -8.14 9.14
C TYR A 89 1.86 -9.53 9.66
N ASP A 90 1.86 -9.72 10.98
CA ASP A 90 2.15 -11.00 11.62
C ASP A 90 1.07 -12.06 11.29
N ASP A 91 -0.18 -11.63 11.20
CA ASP A 91 -1.33 -12.45 10.81
C ASP A 91 -1.43 -12.72 9.29
N HIS A 92 -0.45 -12.27 8.51
CA HIS A 92 -0.38 -12.44 7.04
C HIS A 92 -1.58 -11.85 6.29
N VAL A 93 -2.24 -10.82 6.83
CA VAL A 93 -3.41 -10.17 6.21
C VAL A 93 -3.06 -9.59 4.83
N TYR A 94 -1.84 -9.09 4.66
CA TYR A 94 -1.35 -8.54 3.39
C TYR A 94 -0.78 -9.60 2.44
N GLY A 95 -0.82 -10.87 2.83
CA GLY A 95 -0.31 -12.00 2.08
C GLY A 95 1.20 -12.14 2.11
N VAL A 96 1.69 -13.04 1.25
CA VAL A 96 3.10 -13.43 1.15
C VAL A 96 3.64 -13.21 -0.26
N CYS A 97 4.95 -13.03 -0.36
CA CYS A 97 5.59 -12.78 -1.63
C CYS A 97 5.41 -13.95 -2.61
N PRO A 98 4.95 -13.70 -3.85
CA PRO A 98 4.70 -14.77 -4.82
C PRO A 98 6.00 -15.38 -5.39
N ARG A 99 7.17 -14.81 -5.07
CA ARG A 99 8.45 -15.35 -5.53
C ARG A 99 8.87 -16.51 -4.64
N TYR A 100 9.06 -17.66 -5.27
CA TYR A 100 9.54 -18.89 -4.62
C TYR A 100 10.72 -18.68 -3.66
N TYR A 101 11.77 -17.98 -4.13
CA TYR A 101 12.98 -17.74 -3.33
C TYR A 101 12.87 -16.65 -2.25
N CYS A 102 11.69 -16.05 -2.07
CA CYS A 102 11.40 -15.19 -0.92
C CYS A 102 10.88 -15.98 0.28
N ASN A 103 10.72 -17.30 0.16
CA ASN A 103 10.32 -18.19 1.26
C ASN A 103 9.12 -17.66 2.04
N GLU A 104 8.04 -17.34 1.32
CA GLU A 104 6.78 -16.84 1.91
C GLU A 104 6.94 -15.56 2.75
N CYS A 105 7.95 -14.73 2.46
CA CYS A 105 8.12 -13.42 3.10
C CYS A 105 6.83 -12.62 3.11
N HIS A 106 6.39 -12.19 4.29
CA HIS A 106 5.17 -11.41 4.46
C HIS A 106 5.32 -10.06 3.75
N LEU A 107 4.21 -9.60 3.19
CA LEU A 107 4.16 -8.34 2.45
C LEU A 107 3.67 -7.19 3.33
N LEU A 108 4.04 -5.97 2.94
CA LEU A 108 3.52 -4.73 3.51
C LEU A 108 2.64 -4.02 2.49
N PRO A 109 1.54 -3.39 2.92
CA PRO A 109 0.73 -2.58 2.02
C PRO A 109 1.49 -1.32 1.59
N VAL A 110 1.28 -0.87 0.35
CA VAL A 110 1.90 0.34 -0.19
C VAL A 110 0.98 1.05 -1.18
N GLY A 111 0.90 2.36 -1.07
CA GLY A 111 0.29 3.23 -2.07
C GLY A 111 1.34 3.78 -3.04
N LEU A 112 1.03 3.96 -4.32
CA LEU A 112 1.96 4.59 -5.26
C LEU A 112 1.78 6.12 -5.34
N SER A 113 0.84 6.67 -4.58
CA SER A 113 0.57 8.11 -4.49
C SER A 113 0.04 8.44 -3.09
N ASN A 114 0.25 9.70 -2.68
CA ASN A 114 -0.38 10.26 -1.50
C ASN A 114 -1.79 10.82 -1.77
N GLU A 115 -2.20 10.87 -3.04
CA GLU A 115 -3.50 11.41 -3.44
C GLU A 115 -4.53 10.30 -3.65
N PRO A 116 -5.78 10.49 -3.18
CA PRO A 116 -6.87 9.57 -3.49
C PRO A 116 -7.15 9.44 -4.99
N GLY A 117 -7.69 8.30 -5.38
CA GLY A 117 -8.17 7.98 -6.72
C GLY A 117 -7.08 7.65 -7.75
N ARG A 118 -5.81 7.62 -7.35
CA ARG A 118 -4.68 7.44 -8.29
C ARG A 118 -4.41 5.98 -8.62
N HIS A 119 -4.13 5.17 -7.60
CA HIS A 119 -3.78 3.77 -7.75
C HIS A 119 -4.38 2.96 -6.62
N ILE A 120 -4.83 1.76 -6.90
CA ILE A 120 -5.18 0.80 -5.85
C ILE A 120 -3.94 0.41 -5.03
N VAL A 121 -4.18 -0.08 -3.82
CA VAL A 121 -3.14 -0.61 -2.94
C VAL A 121 -2.33 -1.73 -3.63
N LYS A 122 -1.03 -1.71 -3.37
CA LYS A 122 -0.05 -2.70 -3.80
C LYS A 122 0.65 -3.28 -2.57
N TYR A 123 1.53 -4.25 -2.79
CA TYR A 123 2.21 -4.94 -1.71
C TYR A 123 3.72 -4.97 -1.92
N TYR A 124 4.47 -4.43 -0.96
CA TYR A 124 5.92 -4.41 -0.95
C TYR A 124 6.48 -5.65 -0.24
N CYS A 125 7.46 -6.31 -0.85
CA CYS A 125 8.19 -7.41 -0.22
C CYS A 125 9.55 -6.93 0.34
N PRO A 126 9.79 -7.02 1.66
CA PRO A 126 11.08 -6.64 2.23
C PRO A 126 12.21 -7.61 1.86
N CYS A 127 11.90 -8.85 1.49
CA CYS A 127 12.90 -9.81 0.99
C CYS A 127 13.43 -9.38 -0.37
N CYS A 128 12.61 -9.41 -1.43
CA CYS A 128 13.10 -9.14 -2.78
C CYS A 128 13.18 -7.66 -3.17
N LYS A 129 12.65 -6.78 -2.31
CA LYS A 129 12.61 -5.31 -2.49
C LYS A 129 11.85 -4.90 -3.75
N ASP A 130 10.68 -5.49 -3.93
CA ASP A 130 9.85 -5.27 -5.14
C ASP A 130 8.37 -5.16 -4.77
N ILE A 131 7.57 -4.60 -5.68
CA ILE A 131 6.15 -4.31 -5.49
C ILE A 131 5.28 -5.28 -6.30
N TYR A 132 4.25 -5.80 -5.67
CA TYR A 132 3.30 -6.76 -6.22
C TYR A 132 1.89 -6.18 -6.26
N VAL A 133 1.12 -6.62 -7.25
CA VAL A 133 -0.31 -6.33 -7.30
C VAL A 133 -1.08 -7.39 -6.51
N PRO A 134 -2.24 -7.06 -5.92
CA PRO A 134 -3.13 -8.05 -5.33
C PRO A 134 -3.44 -9.18 -6.33
N SER A 135 -3.37 -10.43 -5.87
CA SER A 135 -3.52 -11.63 -6.70
C SER A 135 -4.91 -11.75 -7.32
N ASP A 136 -5.95 -11.38 -6.57
CA ASP A 136 -7.30 -11.31 -7.07
C ASP A 136 -7.71 -9.87 -7.37
N LYS A 137 -7.99 -9.59 -8.65
CA LYS A 137 -8.48 -8.29 -9.12
C LYS A 137 -9.90 -7.98 -8.63
N ARG A 138 -10.63 -8.97 -8.12
CA ARG A 138 -11.99 -8.83 -7.60
C ARG A 138 -12.02 -8.52 -6.10
N GLU A 139 -10.93 -8.74 -5.38
CA GLU A 139 -10.95 -8.76 -3.91
C GLU A 139 -10.58 -7.43 -3.26
N SER A 140 -9.88 -6.50 -3.92
CA SER A 140 -9.68 -5.18 -3.32
C SER A 140 -9.45 -4.08 -4.35
N THR A 141 -10.46 -3.22 -4.51
CA THR A 141 -10.34 -1.90 -5.15
C THR A 141 -9.92 -0.82 -4.15
N LEU A 142 -9.37 -1.21 -2.99
CA LEU A 142 -8.95 -0.28 -1.96
C LEU A 142 -7.90 0.66 -2.53
N ASP A 143 -8.06 1.95 -2.25
CA ASP A 143 -7.16 2.98 -2.68
C ASP A 143 -5.79 2.83 -1.99
N GLY A 144 -4.71 2.95 -2.74
CA GLY A 144 -3.35 2.94 -2.20
C GLY A 144 -3.07 4.14 -1.29
N CYS A 145 -3.83 5.23 -1.43
CA CYS A 145 -3.73 6.41 -0.57
C CYS A 145 -3.81 6.05 0.92
N PHE A 146 -4.59 5.03 1.31
CA PHE A 146 -4.68 4.55 2.70
C PHE A 146 -3.32 4.27 3.35
N PHE A 147 -2.29 3.91 2.59
CA PHE A 147 -0.95 3.64 3.12
C PHE A 147 0.10 4.63 2.61
N GLY A 148 -0.03 5.09 1.37
CA GLY A 148 0.96 5.96 0.75
C GLY A 148 2.28 5.24 0.41
N PRO A 149 3.22 5.93 -0.26
CA PRO A 149 4.44 5.34 -0.81
C PRO A 149 5.54 5.09 0.22
N SER A 150 5.57 5.89 1.29
CA SER A 150 6.65 5.82 2.29
C SER A 150 6.42 4.75 3.36
N PHE A 151 5.17 4.31 3.55
CA PHE A 151 4.78 3.49 4.69
C PHE A 151 5.61 2.19 4.87
N PRO A 152 5.93 1.41 3.81
CA PRO A 152 6.75 0.21 4.01
C PRO A 152 8.12 0.50 4.61
N MET A 153 8.72 1.64 4.25
CA MET A 153 10.03 2.00 4.78
C MET A 153 9.94 2.49 6.22
N GLU A 154 8.93 3.31 6.53
CA GLU A 154 8.62 3.72 7.91
C GLU A 154 8.47 2.49 8.83
N PHE A 155 7.64 1.54 8.39
CA PHE A 155 7.41 0.29 9.12
C PHE A 155 8.71 -0.50 9.37
N LEU A 156 9.57 -0.65 8.36
CA LEU A 156 10.79 -1.45 8.48
C LEU A 156 11.91 -0.73 9.27
N ILE A 157 11.89 0.60 9.32
CA ILE A 157 12.75 1.38 10.20
C ILE A 157 12.33 1.15 11.66
N HIS A 158 11.03 1.14 11.93
CA HIS A 158 10.48 0.90 13.26
C HIS A 158 10.62 -0.56 13.71
N TYR A 159 10.44 -1.52 12.80
CA TYR A 159 10.52 -2.97 13.03
C TYR A 159 11.65 -3.63 12.21
N PRO A 160 12.93 -3.38 12.55
CA PRO A 160 14.08 -3.87 11.80
C PRO A 160 14.21 -5.41 11.79
N GLU A 161 13.56 -6.10 12.73
CA GLU A 161 13.47 -7.57 12.76
C GLU A 161 12.64 -8.15 11.61
N CYS A 162 11.73 -7.36 11.02
CA CYS A 162 10.96 -7.76 9.84
C CYS A 162 11.76 -7.67 8.53
N VAL A 163 12.99 -7.15 8.57
CA VAL A 163 13.88 -7.09 7.40
C VAL A 163 14.63 -8.41 7.25
N PRO A 164 14.45 -9.16 6.14
CA PRO A 164 15.17 -10.41 5.91
C PRO A 164 16.68 -10.18 5.84
N ARG A 165 17.44 -10.95 6.63
CA ARG A 165 18.91 -10.86 6.70
C ARG A 165 19.62 -11.75 5.70
N GLU A 166 18.95 -12.82 5.26
CA GLU A 166 19.54 -13.75 4.30
C GLU A 166 19.59 -13.15 2.89
N PRO A 167 20.65 -13.42 2.12
CA PRO A 167 20.74 -12.96 0.75
C PRO A 167 19.63 -13.57 -0.10
N ILE A 168 18.98 -12.74 -0.92
CA ILE A 168 17.92 -13.16 -1.83
C ILE A 168 18.50 -14.17 -2.82
N ARG A 169 17.95 -15.39 -2.83
CA ARG A 169 18.27 -16.37 -3.88
C ARG A 169 17.57 -15.98 -5.18
N VAL A 170 18.26 -16.17 -6.30
CA VAL A 170 17.72 -15.93 -7.64
C VAL A 170 17.74 -17.25 -8.39
N TYR A 171 16.70 -17.49 -9.19
CA TYR A 171 16.65 -18.68 -10.03
C TYR A 171 17.82 -18.68 -11.02
N GLU A 172 18.61 -19.75 -11.00
CA GLU A 172 19.66 -19.99 -11.98
C GLU A 172 19.13 -20.93 -13.07
N PRO A 173 18.83 -20.43 -14.28
CA PRO A 173 18.30 -21.27 -15.35
C PRO A 173 19.36 -22.27 -15.83
N LYS A 174 18.99 -23.55 -15.87
CA LYS A 174 19.83 -24.65 -16.38
C LYS A 174 19.13 -25.40 -17.50
N LEU A 175 19.88 -25.78 -18.53
CA LEU A 175 19.44 -26.63 -19.63
C LEU A 175 20.11 -28.01 -19.50
N TYR A 176 19.31 -29.05 -19.24
CA TYR A 176 19.80 -30.41 -18.98
C TYR A 176 20.90 -30.51 -17.90
N GLY A 177 20.83 -29.63 -16.89
CA GLY A 177 21.81 -29.56 -15.80
C GLY A 177 23.00 -28.63 -16.06
N PHE A 178 23.14 -28.10 -17.28
CA PHE A 178 24.20 -27.16 -17.64
C PHE A 178 23.73 -25.71 -17.55
N SER A 179 24.61 -24.81 -17.09
CA SER A 179 24.34 -23.38 -17.13
C SER A 179 24.22 -22.88 -18.57
N ILE A 180 23.32 -21.94 -18.80
CA ILE A 180 23.16 -21.32 -20.12
C ILE A 180 24.32 -20.35 -20.35
N HIS A 181 25.03 -20.53 -21.48
CA HIS A 181 26.14 -19.64 -21.86
C HIS A 181 25.64 -18.25 -22.24
N GLU A 182 26.44 -17.20 -22.01
CA GLU A 182 26.05 -15.80 -22.22
C GLU A 182 25.68 -15.47 -23.67
N GLU A 183 26.28 -16.17 -24.63
CA GLU A 183 26.01 -16.03 -26.07
C GLU A 183 24.70 -16.72 -26.51
N SER A 184 24.06 -17.50 -25.63
CA SER A 184 22.80 -18.15 -25.95
C SER A 184 21.71 -17.12 -26.15
N LYS A 185 20.86 -17.32 -27.16
CA LYS A 185 19.65 -16.50 -27.38
C LYS A 185 18.67 -16.55 -26.19
N ALA A 186 18.77 -17.57 -25.35
CA ALA A 186 17.95 -17.72 -24.14
C ALA A 186 18.61 -17.08 -22.90
N PHE A 187 19.86 -16.64 -22.98
CA PHE A 187 20.53 -15.96 -21.89
C PHE A 187 20.04 -14.51 -21.79
N ARG A 188 19.70 -14.08 -20.58
CA ARG A 188 19.29 -12.71 -20.30
C ARG A 188 20.33 -12.06 -19.40
N GLN A 189 20.95 -10.99 -19.88
CA GLN A 189 21.93 -10.25 -19.10
C GLN A 189 21.21 -9.37 -18.07
N GLY A 190 21.36 -9.71 -16.78
CA GLY A 190 20.72 -8.99 -15.68
C GLY A 190 19.22 -9.25 -15.51
N ARG A 191 18.64 -8.68 -14.44
CA ARG A 191 17.21 -8.82 -14.12
C ARG A 191 16.32 -7.95 -15.02
N PHE A 192 16.88 -6.83 -15.49
CA PHE A 192 16.26 -5.89 -16.43
C PHE A 192 17.12 -5.81 -17.68
N ASP A 193 16.48 -5.92 -18.84
CA ASP A 193 17.13 -5.77 -20.14
C ASP A 193 17.58 -4.30 -20.34
N ASP A 194 18.62 -4.04 -21.12
CA ASP A 194 19.04 -2.68 -21.53
C ASP A 194 17.88 -1.86 -22.12
N THR A 195 16.88 -2.55 -22.69
CA THR A 195 15.65 -1.94 -23.19
C THR A 195 14.82 -1.26 -22.08
N VAL A 196 14.76 -1.85 -20.88
CA VAL A 196 14.07 -1.30 -19.71
C VAL A 196 14.85 -0.10 -19.14
N THR A 197 16.19 -0.21 -19.13
CA THR A 197 17.08 0.89 -18.71
C THR A 197 16.96 2.10 -19.65
N LYS A 198 16.79 1.87 -20.95
CA LYS A 198 16.52 2.93 -21.94
C LYS A 198 15.12 3.54 -21.81
N GLN A 199 14.10 2.77 -21.44
CA GLN A 199 12.76 3.31 -21.17
C GLN A 199 12.73 4.17 -19.92
N ARG A 200 13.44 3.79 -18.85
CA ARG A 200 13.59 4.61 -17.63
C ARG A 200 14.22 5.97 -17.92
N LYS A 201 15.32 6.02 -18.66
CA LYS A 201 15.96 7.29 -19.06
C LYS A 201 15.03 8.21 -19.86
N ARG A 202 14.19 7.65 -20.74
CA ARG A 202 13.21 8.45 -21.49
C ARG A 202 12.10 9.06 -20.65
N VAL A 203 11.74 8.42 -19.53
CA VAL A 203 10.72 8.94 -18.60
C VAL A 203 11.33 10.00 -17.69
N GLU A 204 12.55 9.77 -17.20
CA GLU A 204 13.31 10.76 -16.42
C GLU A 204 13.60 12.03 -17.24
N GLU A 205 13.98 11.91 -18.51
CA GLU A 205 14.19 13.06 -19.42
C GLU A 205 12.90 13.84 -19.75
N SER A 206 11.71 13.22 -19.61
CA SER A 206 10.44 13.91 -19.87
C SER A 206 9.86 14.65 -18.65
N ASP A 207 10.29 14.27 -17.44
CA ASP A 207 9.83 14.90 -16.19
C ASP A 207 10.66 16.15 -15.84
N ASP A 208 11.84 16.34 -16.46
CA ASP A 208 12.70 17.53 -16.30
C ASP A 208 12.32 18.72 -17.22
N ASP A 209 11.35 18.54 -18.13
CA ASP A 209 10.90 19.54 -19.12
C ASP A 209 9.59 20.28 -18.72
N VAL A 210 9.20 20.28 -17.44
CA VAL A 210 8.01 21.00 -16.91
C VAL A 210 8.36 21.99 -15.79
#